data_AF-A0A848D827-F1
#
_entry.id   AF-A0A848D827-F1
#
_cell.length_a   1.000
_cell.length_b   1.000
_cell.length_c   1.000
_cell.angle_alpha   90.00
_cell.angle_beta   90.00
_cell.angle_gamma   90.00
#
_symmetry.space_group_name_H-M   'P 1'
#
loop_
_entity.id
_entity.type
_entity.pdbx_description
1 polymer ?
#
loop_
_entity_poly.entity_id
_entity_poly.type
_entity_poly.pdbx_seq_one_letter_code
_entity_poly.pdbx_strand_id
1 'polypeptide(L)'
;MGTDAVIYWGWIPILTKKVHFEYGISKMPREDWEIVSNKDKEKICQILGTAEDECYCYWDCEDENNEKFKIIVCIQNYKINNFFAYDKTGAIKAHAKCTIHDDGLVKIELDHKTVSIGEKIQPKVAKRVYISIRDVYHFHTHHTKYEDILLKPVPAANKYEAVERLVTQFDEKIIHYHKVIKPDIETYRDFKQAIEITNKAKGEMIYAISFTRLFKEYINGFELYISVFSNSFQSITTLTETMKSIYTNNLSEYTHDMTRALSVLTLAIVVLTAPIATDAAYGVLNHILLRFDLRLDLVSEIIILFINILIVIVTCIIMRAWIREEIKQLSDRIHSNNSS
;
A
#
# COMPACT_ATOMS: atom_id res chain seq x y z
N MET A 1 -22.01 -27.67 -32.36
CA MET A 1 -20.73 -26.99 -32.62
C MET A 1 -19.91 -27.15 -31.35
N GLY A 2 -18.75 -27.83 -31.42
CA GLY A 2 -17.89 -28.00 -30.26
C GLY A 2 -17.37 -26.63 -29.84
N THR A 3 -17.80 -26.13 -28.70
CA THR A 3 -17.27 -24.87 -28.17
C THR A 3 -15.85 -25.13 -27.69
N ASP A 4 -14.89 -24.62 -28.46
CA ASP A 4 -13.47 -24.63 -28.09
C ASP A 4 -13.29 -24.06 -26.68
N ALA A 5 -12.27 -24.56 -25.97
CA ALA A 5 -11.94 -24.05 -24.64
C ALA A 5 -11.63 -22.55 -24.72
N VAL A 6 -12.23 -21.75 -23.84
CA VAL A 6 -11.92 -20.32 -23.76
C VAL A 6 -10.66 -20.14 -22.91
N ILE A 7 -9.66 -19.48 -23.50
CA ILE A 7 -8.34 -19.33 -22.90
C ILE A 7 -8.15 -17.89 -22.40
N TYR A 8 -7.84 -17.78 -21.12
CA TYR A 8 -7.42 -16.55 -20.47
C TYR A 8 -5.95 -16.62 -20.09
N TRP A 9 -5.30 -15.47 -20.04
CA TRP A 9 -3.90 -15.34 -19.65
C TRP A 9 -3.74 -14.28 -18.57
N GLY A 10 -3.01 -14.61 -17.51
CA GLY A 10 -2.60 -13.66 -16.47
C GLY A 10 -1.08 -13.70 -16.28
N TRP A 11 -0.54 -12.77 -15.50
CA TRP A 11 0.88 -12.76 -15.17
C TRP A 11 1.11 -12.51 -13.69
N ILE A 12 1.65 -13.52 -13.01
CA ILE A 12 2.08 -13.43 -11.61
C ILE A 12 3.24 -12.41 -11.57
N PRO A 13 3.08 -11.28 -10.87
CA PRO A 13 4.10 -10.24 -10.87
C PRO A 13 5.39 -10.76 -10.23
N ILE A 14 6.44 -10.93 -11.02
CA ILE A 14 7.75 -11.33 -10.50
C ILE A 14 8.82 -10.30 -10.85
N LEU A 15 9.66 -10.00 -9.86
CA LEU A 15 10.87 -9.18 -10.04
C LEU A 15 12.11 -10.06 -10.28
N THR A 16 11.95 -11.37 -10.15
CA THR A 16 12.95 -12.39 -10.48
C THR A 16 12.78 -12.85 -11.93
N LYS A 17 13.75 -13.61 -12.44
CA LYS A 17 13.64 -14.24 -13.77
C LYS A 17 12.65 -15.41 -13.81
N LYS A 18 12.36 -16.01 -12.64
CA LYS A 18 11.54 -17.21 -12.53
C LYS A 18 10.70 -17.25 -11.25
N VAL A 19 9.54 -17.87 -11.32
CA VAL A 19 8.69 -18.21 -10.15
C VAL A 19 9.34 -19.32 -9.33
N HIS A 20 9.35 -19.17 -8.01
CA HIS A 20 9.82 -20.17 -7.06
C HIS A 20 8.64 -21.02 -6.56
N PHE A 21 8.24 -22.02 -7.35
CA PHE A 21 7.03 -22.83 -7.08
C PHE A 21 7.06 -23.55 -5.73
N GLU A 22 8.16 -24.22 -5.40
CA GLU A 22 8.34 -24.96 -4.14
C GLU A 22 8.12 -24.07 -2.91
N TYR A 23 8.69 -22.85 -2.94
CA TYR A 23 8.55 -21.89 -1.84
C TYR A 23 7.12 -21.37 -1.70
N GLY A 24 6.38 -21.22 -2.80
CA GLY A 24 4.96 -20.85 -2.76
C GLY A 24 4.12 -21.92 -2.10
N ILE A 25 4.32 -23.19 -2.49
CA ILE A 25 3.58 -24.34 -1.93
C ILE A 25 3.98 -24.64 -0.49
N SER A 26 5.24 -24.44 -0.10
CA SER A 26 5.67 -24.68 1.29
C SER A 26 5.00 -23.76 2.32
N LYS A 27 4.29 -22.73 1.86
CA LYS A 27 3.47 -21.82 2.68
C LYS A 27 1.99 -22.21 2.72
N MET A 28 1.63 -23.38 2.19
CA MET A 28 0.28 -23.92 2.23
C MET A 28 0.16 -24.96 3.37
N PRO A 29 -1.05 -25.13 3.95
CA PRO A 29 -2.25 -24.33 3.73
C PRO A 29 -2.12 -22.91 4.30
N ARG A 30 -2.81 -21.97 3.67
CA ARG A 30 -2.95 -20.59 4.18
C ARG A 30 -4.05 -20.52 5.21
N GLU A 31 -4.14 -19.39 5.90
CA GLU A 31 -5.31 -19.03 6.68
C GLU A 31 -6.57 -19.18 5.79
N ASP A 32 -7.59 -19.88 6.29
CA ASP A 32 -8.82 -20.28 5.59
C ASP A 32 -8.75 -21.45 4.58
N TRP A 33 -7.59 -22.08 4.39
CA TRP A 33 -7.45 -23.22 3.47
C TRP A 33 -7.40 -24.55 4.22
N GLU A 34 -8.16 -25.52 3.72
CA GLU A 34 -8.29 -26.87 4.29
C GLU A 34 -7.84 -27.92 3.28
N ILE A 35 -7.35 -29.06 3.76
CA ILE A 35 -7.09 -30.23 2.92
C ILE A 35 -8.43 -30.81 2.47
N VAL A 36 -8.56 -31.12 1.18
CA VAL A 36 -9.80 -31.67 0.61
C VAL A 36 -10.10 -33.04 1.20
N SER A 37 -11.37 -33.29 1.54
CA SER A 37 -11.83 -34.60 2.01
C SER A 37 -11.59 -35.72 0.99
N ASN A 38 -11.35 -36.95 1.45
CA ASN A 38 -11.12 -38.11 0.57
C ASN A 38 -12.24 -38.29 -0.47
N LYS A 39 -13.51 -38.08 -0.08
CA LYS A 39 -14.66 -38.18 -0.97
C LYS A 39 -14.63 -37.17 -2.12
N ASP A 40 -14.24 -35.93 -1.83
CA ASP A 40 -14.12 -34.90 -2.86
C ASP A 40 -12.87 -35.14 -3.72
N LYS A 41 -11.77 -35.61 -3.13
CA LYS A 41 -10.56 -36.01 -3.87
C LYS A 41 -10.86 -37.13 -4.86
N GLU A 42 -11.60 -38.17 -4.45
CA GLU A 42 -12.02 -39.27 -5.34
C GLU A 42 -12.86 -38.78 -6.53
N LYS A 43 -13.83 -37.89 -6.29
CA LYS A 43 -14.64 -37.28 -7.36
C LYS A 43 -13.77 -36.50 -8.36
N ILE A 44 -12.81 -35.73 -7.86
CA ILE A 44 -11.88 -34.96 -8.70
C ILE A 44 -11.01 -35.90 -9.52
N CYS A 45 -10.42 -36.92 -8.91
CA CYS A 45 -9.62 -37.92 -9.62
C CYS A 45 -10.43 -38.64 -10.70
N GLN A 46 -11.73 -38.91 -10.46
CA GLN A 46 -12.62 -39.49 -11.47
C GLN A 46 -12.84 -38.54 -12.67
N ILE A 47 -12.99 -37.23 -12.41
CA ILE A 47 -13.15 -36.21 -13.47
C ILE A 47 -11.87 -36.06 -14.29
N LEU A 48 -10.72 -36.04 -13.62
CA LEU A 48 -9.42 -35.82 -14.24
C LEU A 48 -8.88 -37.09 -14.93
N GLY A 49 -9.32 -38.27 -14.49
CA GLY A 49 -8.77 -39.56 -14.95
C GLY A 49 -7.35 -39.83 -14.46
N THR A 50 -6.83 -39.01 -13.54
CA THR A 50 -5.47 -39.10 -13.00
C THR A 50 -5.48 -38.84 -11.49
N ALA A 51 -4.49 -39.37 -10.78
CA ALA A 51 -4.26 -39.03 -9.39
C ALA A 51 -3.57 -37.66 -9.30
N GLU A 52 -4.09 -36.79 -8.43
CA GLU A 52 -3.48 -35.52 -8.05
C GLU A 52 -2.74 -35.67 -6.72
N ASP A 53 -1.57 -35.04 -6.61
CA ASP A 53 -0.69 -35.16 -5.44
C ASP A 53 -1.41 -34.57 -4.21
N GLU A 54 -1.82 -33.31 -4.31
CA GLU A 54 -2.43 -32.57 -3.21
C GLU A 54 -3.61 -31.73 -3.70
N CYS A 55 -4.71 -31.73 -2.94
CA CYS A 55 -5.86 -30.89 -3.22
C CYS A 55 -6.21 -30.08 -1.97
N TYR A 56 -6.38 -28.77 -2.12
CA TYR A 56 -6.79 -27.86 -1.05
C TYR A 56 -8.11 -27.20 -1.42
N CYS A 57 -8.96 -26.97 -0.42
CA CYS A 57 -10.20 -26.25 -0.58
C CYS A 57 -10.32 -25.08 0.37
N TYR A 58 -11.04 -24.07 -0.06
CA TYR A 58 -11.36 -22.91 0.75
C TYR A 58 -12.68 -22.30 0.23
N TRP A 59 -13.35 -21.54 1.08
CA TRP A 59 -14.63 -20.91 0.75
C TRP A 59 -14.44 -19.51 0.25
N ASP A 60 -14.88 -19.27 -0.96
CA ASP A 60 -14.43 -18.11 -1.68
C ASP A 60 -15.36 -17.72 -2.83
N CYS A 61 -15.51 -16.39 -2.92
CA CYS A 61 -16.35 -15.65 -3.85
C CYS A 61 -17.86 -15.83 -3.70
N GLU A 62 -18.49 -14.67 -3.52
CA GLU A 62 -19.89 -14.32 -3.69
C GLU A 62 -20.26 -14.33 -5.20
N ASP A 63 -21.34 -15.00 -5.58
CA ASP A 63 -21.94 -14.88 -6.92
C ASP A 63 -22.67 -13.53 -7.08
N GLU A 64 -23.41 -13.33 -8.18
CA GLU A 64 -24.21 -12.11 -8.37
C GLU A 64 -25.29 -11.90 -7.28
N ASN A 65 -25.58 -12.94 -6.48
CA ASN A 65 -26.53 -12.97 -5.37
C ASN A 65 -25.84 -13.03 -3.99
N ASN A 66 -24.53 -12.79 -3.91
CA ASN A 66 -23.71 -12.92 -2.70
C ASN A 66 -23.61 -14.34 -2.12
N GLU A 67 -23.71 -15.39 -2.95
CA GLU A 67 -23.51 -16.77 -2.51
C GLU A 67 -22.05 -17.22 -2.62
N LYS A 68 -21.49 -17.75 -1.52
CA LYS A 68 -20.12 -18.28 -1.50
C LYS A 68 -19.99 -19.60 -2.26
N PHE A 69 -18.98 -19.73 -3.12
CA PHE A 69 -18.57 -21.00 -3.72
C PHE A 69 -17.53 -21.73 -2.87
N LYS A 70 -17.53 -23.07 -2.92
CA LYS A 70 -16.39 -23.87 -2.46
C LYS A 70 -15.40 -23.97 -3.61
N ILE A 71 -14.19 -23.48 -3.40
CA ILE A 71 -13.12 -23.57 -4.37
C ILE A 71 -12.22 -24.74 -4.00
N ILE A 72 -11.84 -25.55 -4.98
CA ILE A 72 -10.86 -26.61 -4.85
C ILE A 72 -9.74 -26.37 -5.86
N VAL A 73 -8.50 -26.31 -5.39
CA VAL A 73 -7.31 -26.30 -6.24
C VAL A 73 -6.57 -27.61 -6.11
N CYS A 74 -6.07 -28.10 -7.24
CA CYS A 74 -5.25 -29.30 -7.32
C CYS A 74 -3.82 -28.90 -7.68
N ILE A 75 -2.88 -29.42 -6.91
CA ILE A 75 -1.46 -29.17 -7.04
C ILE A 75 -0.77 -30.47 -7.41
N GLN A 76 0.10 -30.38 -8.41
CA GLN A 76 0.97 -31.46 -8.83
C GLN A 76 2.33 -30.88 -9.19
N ASN A 77 3.41 -31.53 -8.73
CA ASN A 77 4.78 -31.02 -8.92
C ASN A 77 4.95 -29.54 -8.52
N TYR A 78 4.39 -29.18 -7.36
CA TYR A 78 4.38 -27.81 -6.82
C TYR A 78 3.64 -26.75 -7.67
N LYS A 79 2.90 -27.16 -8.71
CA LYS A 79 2.14 -26.27 -9.59
C LYS A 79 0.64 -26.51 -9.46
N ILE A 80 -0.14 -25.43 -9.38
CA ILE A 80 -1.60 -25.50 -9.49
C ILE A 80 -1.94 -25.84 -10.95
N ASN A 81 -2.55 -26.99 -11.15
CA ASN A 81 -2.89 -27.51 -12.48
C ASN A 81 -4.40 -27.50 -12.75
N ASN A 82 -5.21 -27.71 -11.72
CA ASN A 82 -6.67 -27.74 -11.87
C ASN A 82 -7.35 -26.88 -10.80
N PHE A 83 -8.46 -26.28 -11.20
CA PHE A 83 -9.31 -25.45 -10.35
C PHE A 83 -10.76 -25.84 -10.56
N PHE A 84 -11.48 -26.04 -9.47
CA PHE A 84 -12.90 -26.37 -9.47
C PHE A 84 -13.66 -25.41 -8.55
N ALA A 85 -14.78 -24.88 -9.06
CA ALA A 85 -15.73 -24.12 -8.25
C ALA A 85 -17.01 -24.93 -8.07
N TYR A 86 -17.43 -25.14 -6.82
CA TYR A 86 -18.65 -25.83 -6.45
C TYR A 86 -19.63 -24.86 -5.81
N ASP A 87 -20.92 -24.98 -6.16
CA ASP A 87 -21.98 -24.28 -5.42
C ASP A 87 -22.26 -24.93 -4.05
N LYS A 88 -23.14 -24.31 -3.27
CA LYS A 88 -23.58 -24.82 -1.96
C LYS A 88 -24.24 -26.20 -2.04
N THR A 89 -24.79 -26.58 -3.20
CA THR A 89 -25.40 -27.89 -3.44
C THR A 89 -24.37 -28.98 -3.75
N GLY A 90 -23.11 -28.60 -3.96
CA GLY A 90 -22.03 -29.50 -4.33
C GLY A 90 -21.94 -29.78 -5.83
N ALA A 91 -22.62 -28.98 -6.67
CA ALA A 91 -22.53 -29.08 -8.12
C ALA A 91 -21.38 -28.21 -8.65
N ILE A 92 -20.64 -28.72 -9.63
CA ILE A 92 -19.51 -28.00 -10.24
C ILE A 92 -20.08 -26.89 -11.14
N LYS A 93 -19.68 -25.65 -10.89
CA LYS A 93 -20.03 -24.46 -11.68
C LYS A 93 -18.93 -24.04 -12.64
N ALA A 94 -17.69 -24.38 -12.34
CA ALA A 94 -16.58 -24.12 -13.22
C ALA A 94 -15.46 -25.14 -13.01
N HIS A 95 -14.78 -25.48 -14.11
CA HIS A 95 -13.53 -26.22 -14.13
C HIS A 95 -12.55 -25.44 -15.01
N ALA A 96 -11.35 -25.20 -14.51
CA ALA A 96 -10.28 -24.56 -15.25
C ALA A 96 -8.98 -25.36 -15.15
N LYS A 97 -8.36 -25.60 -16.30
CA LYS A 97 -7.01 -26.17 -16.42
C LYS A 97 -6.00 -25.04 -16.48
N CYS A 98 -4.96 -25.15 -15.68
CA CYS A 98 -3.99 -24.10 -15.46
C CYS A 98 -2.61 -24.57 -15.92
N THR A 99 -1.90 -23.74 -16.68
CA THR A 99 -0.49 -23.95 -17.00
C THR A 99 0.29 -22.73 -16.54
N ILE A 100 1.20 -22.92 -15.58
CA ILE A 100 2.02 -21.85 -15.01
C ILE A 100 3.45 -21.98 -15.51
N HIS A 101 3.86 -20.99 -16.30
CA HIS A 101 5.20 -20.90 -16.87
C HIS A 101 6.19 -20.34 -15.85
N ASP A 102 7.48 -20.65 -16.04
CA ASP A 102 8.55 -20.17 -15.16
C ASP A 102 8.64 -18.64 -15.14
N ASP A 103 8.30 -17.97 -16.24
CA ASP A 103 8.27 -16.51 -16.38
C ASP A 103 7.06 -15.84 -15.69
N GLY A 104 6.27 -16.61 -14.94
CA GLY A 104 5.10 -16.12 -14.20
C GLY A 104 3.85 -15.99 -15.06
N LEU A 105 3.92 -16.26 -16.37
CA LEU A 105 2.74 -16.27 -17.21
C LEU A 105 1.84 -17.47 -16.88
N VAL A 106 0.54 -17.22 -16.76
CA VAL A 106 -0.47 -18.21 -16.38
C VAL A 106 -1.46 -18.34 -17.52
N LYS A 107 -1.57 -19.55 -18.09
CA LYS A 107 -2.63 -19.91 -19.03
C LYS A 107 -3.77 -20.56 -18.24
N ILE A 108 -4.99 -20.07 -18.44
CA ILE A 108 -6.22 -20.54 -17.78
C ILE A 108 -7.19 -20.98 -18.87
N GLU A 109 -7.40 -22.28 -19.00
CA GLU A 109 -8.30 -22.88 -19.98
C GLU A 109 -9.60 -23.28 -19.28
N LEU A 110 -10.71 -22.62 -19.60
CA LEU A 110 -12.01 -22.95 -19.04
C LEU A 110 -12.58 -24.18 -19.77
N ASP A 111 -12.80 -25.27 -19.03
CA ASP A 111 -13.22 -26.55 -19.59
C ASP A 111 -14.74 -26.62 -19.76
N HIS A 112 -15.20 -26.23 -20.94
CA HIS A 112 -16.61 -26.29 -21.33
C HIS A 112 -17.17 -27.71 -21.47
N LYS A 113 -16.31 -28.75 -21.56
CA LYS A 113 -16.76 -30.15 -21.60
C LYS A 113 -17.18 -30.63 -20.22
N THR A 114 -16.52 -30.14 -19.17
CA THR A 114 -16.88 -30.46 -17.80
C THR A 114 -18.09 -29.65 -17.33
N VAL A 115 -18.13 -28.34 -17.61
CA VAL A 115 -19.26 -27.46 -17.25
C VAL A 115 -19.48 -26.38 -18.30
N SER A 116 -20.73 -26.22 -18.75
CA SER A 116 -21.11 -25.08 -19.60
C SER A 116 -21.12 -23.77 -18.80
N ILE A 117 -20.04 -22.99 -18.89
CA ILE A 117 -19.93 -21.66 -18.28
C ILE A 117 -20.43 -20.61 -19.26
N GLY A 118 -21.48 -19.86 -18.88
CA GLY A 118 -22.00 -18.76 -19.69
C GLY A 118 -20.96 -17.66 -19.92
N GLU A 119 -20.93 -17.09 -21.13
CA GLU A 119 -19.90 -16.13 -21.57
C GLU A 119 -19.68 -14.96 -20.60
N LYS A 120 -20.74 -14.43 -19.99
CA LYS A 120 -20.66 -13.33 -19.02
C LYS A 120 -19.96 -13.69 -17.71
N ILE A 121 -19.93 -14.98 -17.36
CA ILE A 121 -19.38 -15.49 -16.09
C ILE A 121 -17.91 -15.88 -16.28
N GLN A 122 -17.49 -16.22 -17.50
CA GLN A 122 -16.12 -16.66 -17.80
C GLN A 122 -15.03 -15.70 -17.31
N PRO A 123 -15.11 -14.36 -17.52
CA PRO A 123 -14.08 -13.45 -17.01
C PRO A 123 -14.01 -13.42 -15.48
N LYS A 124 -15.14 -13.57 -14.79
CA LYS A 124 -15.20 -13.60 -13.31
C LYS A 124 -14.50 -14.85 -12.77
N VAL A 125 -14.76 -16.00 -13.39
CA VAL A 125 -14.11 -17.28 -13.06
C VAL A 125 -12.61 -17.19 -13.32
N ALA A 126 -12.19 -16.76 -14.51
CA ALA A 126 -10.79 -16.62 -14.87
C ALA A 126 -10.03 -15.67 -13.92
N LYS A 127 -10.64 -14.53 -13.58
CA LYS A 127 -10.12 -13.60 -12.57
C LYS A 127 -9.91 -14.31 -11.22
N ARG A 128 -10.85 -15.14 -10.78
CA ARG A 128 -10.75 -15.83 -9.49
C ARG A 128 -9.65 -16.90 -9.49
N VAL A 129 -9.61 -17.74 -10.52
CA VAL A 129 -8.54 -18.73 -10.72
C VAL A 129 -7.18 -18.05 -10.64
N TYR A 130 -7.04 -16.92 -11.34
CA TYR A 130 -5.81 -16.14 -11.34
C TYR A 130 -5.45 -15.59 -9.94
N ILE A 131 -6.43 -15.06 -9.18
CA ILE A 131 -6.18 -14.61 -7.80
C ILE A 131 -5.65 -15.77 -6.95
N SER A 132 -6.26 -16.96 -7.03
CA SER A 132 -5.82 -18.13 -6.25
C SER A 132 -4.38 -18.51 -6.57
N ILE A 133 -4.02 -18.53 -7.87
CA ILE A 133 -2.67 -18.83 -8.33
C ILE A 133 -1.68 -17.76 -7.87
N ARG A 134 -2.00 -16.48 -8.13
CA ARG A 134 -1.18 -15.34 -7.72
C ARG A 134 -0.94 -15.40 -6.23
N ASP A 135 -1.99 -15.58 -5.44
CA ASP A 135 -1.90 -15.61 -3.99
C ASP A 135 -0.86 -16.65 -3.61
N VAL A 136 -1.01 -17.91 -4.05
CA VAL A 136 -0.09 -19.01 -3.74
C VAL A 136 1.38 -18.68 -4.04
N TYR A 137 1.67 -18.13 -5.21
CA TYR A 137 3.06 -17.91 -5.65
C TYR A 137 3.62 -16.51 -5.40
N HIS A 138 2.78 -15.56 -5.03
CA HIS A 138 3.13 -14.14 -4.89
C HIS A 138 2.21 -13.44 -3.88
N PHE A 139 2.39 -13.78 -2.60
CA PHE A 139 1.64 -13.17 -1.51
C PHE A 139 2.30 -11.86 -1.06
N HIS A 140 1.54 -10.76 -1.14
CA HIS A 140 1.90 -9.49 -0.54
C HIS A 140 1.15 -9.28 0.78
N THR A 141 1.87 -8.84 1.81
CA THR A 141 1.34 -8.54 3.14
C THR A 141 0.57 -7.22 3.22
N HIS A 142 0.63 -6.38 2.19
CA HIS A 142 0.21 -4.97 2.25
C HIS A 142 -1.02 -4.62 1.41
N HIS A 143 -1.70 -5.62 0.86
CA HIS A 143 -2.83 -5.36 -0.01
C HIS A 143 -4.11 -6.01 0.51
N THR A 144 -5.19 -5.23 0.52
CA THR A 144 -6.51 -5.69 0.91
C THR A 144 -6.98 -6.79 -0.05
N LYS A 145 -7.76 -7.76 0.44
CA LYS A 145 -8.21 -8.98 -0.26
C LYS A 145 -8.89 -8.74 -1.63
N TYR A 146 -9.29 -7.50 -1.95
CA TYR A 146 -10.13 -7.17 -3.10
C TYR A 146 -9.62 -6.05 -4.04
N GLU A 147 -8.60 -5.26 -3.67
CA GLU A 147 -8.13 -4.12 -4.49
C GLU A 147 -6.92 -4.44 -5.38
N ASP A 148 -6.44 -5.68 -5.38
CA ASP A 148 -5.01 -5.93 -5.57
C ASP A 148 -4.57 -6.71 -6.81
N ILE A 149 -5.40 -6.78 -7.85
CA ILE A 149 -4.91 -7.42 -9.08
C ILE A 149 -4.13 -6.40 -9.90
N LEU A 150 -2.80 -6.58 -9.97
CA LEU A 150 -1.94 -5.75 -10.80
C LEU A 150 -2.40 -5.75 -12.27
N LEU A 151 -2.68 -6.92 -12.85
CA LEU A 151 -3.16 -7.07 -14.23
C LEU A 151 -4.33 -8.07 -14.25
N LYS A 152 -5.42 -7.69 -14.91
CA LYS A 152 -6.57 -8.60 -15.08
C LYS A 152 -6.21 -9.67 -16.11
N PRO A 153 -6.67 -10.92 -15.94
CA PRO A 153 -6.53 -11.91 -16.98
C PRO A 153 -7.21 -11.48 -18.27
N VAL A 154 -6.56 -11.71 -19.40
CA VAL A 154 -7.04 -11.32 -20.74
C VAL A 154 -7.38 -12.55 -21.56
N PRO A 155 -8.50 -12.55 -22.32
CA PRO A 155 -8.73 -13.59 -23.30
C PRO A 155 -7.72 -13.44 -24.43
N ALA A 156 -7.04 -14.52 -24.80
CA ALA A 156 -6.06 -14.52 -25.89
C ALA A 156 -5.85 -15.94 -26.42
N ALA A 157 -5.72 -16.08 -27.74
CA ALA A 157 -5.53 -17.38 -28.38
C ALA A 157 -4.13 -17.96 -28.14
N ASN A 158 -3.13 -17.09 -27.99
CA ASN A 158 -1.73 -17.49 -27.85
C ASN A 158 -0.95 -16.55 -26.93
N LYS A 159 0.28 -16.98 -26.57
CA LYS A 159 1.19 -16.24 -25.67
C LYS A 159 1.51 -14.83 -26.18
N TYR A 160 1.72 -14.68 -27.48
CA TYR A 160 2.08 -13.39 -28.09
C TYR A 160 0.97 -12.36 -27.88
N GLU A 161 -0.26 -12.71 -28.27
CA GLU A 161 -1.44 -11.87 -28.10
C GLU A 161 -1.72 -11.55 -26.61
N ALA A 162 -1.53 -12.54 -25.74
CA ALA A 162 -1.68 -12.36 -24.30
C ALA A 162 -0.71 -11.31 -23.75
N VAL A 163 0.56 -11.39 -24.13
CA VAL A 163 1.58 -10.43 -23.69
C VAL A 163 1.25 -9.02 -24.16
N GLU A 164 0.93 -8.82 -25.45
CA GLU A 164 0.56 -7.50 -25.96
C GLU A 164 -0.64 -6.90 -25.19
N ARG A 165 -1.70 -7.68 -24.96
CA ARG A 165 -2.88 -7.23 -24.20
C ARG A 165 -2.55 -6.91 -22.73
N LEU A 166 -1.62 -7.64 -22.11
CA LEU A 166 -1.14 -7.37 -20.75
C LEU A 166 -0.29 -6.10 -20.69
N VAL A 167 0.55 -5.83 -21.70
CA VAL A 167 1.29 -4.55 -21.81
C VAL A 167 0.32 -3.38 -21.91
N THR A 168 -0.74 -3.48 -22.73
CA THR A 168 -1.72 -2.40 -22.88
C THR A 168 -2.40 -2.03 -21.56
N GLN A 169 -2.65 -2.98 -20.66
CA GLN A 169 -3.18 -2.67 -19.33
C GLN A 169 -2.23 -1.80 -18.50
N PHE A 170 -0.90 -1.94 -18.64
CA PHE A 170 0.04 -1.04 -17.99
C PHE A 170 0.00 0.37 -18.59
N ASP A 171 -0.18 0.48 -19.91
CA ASP A 171 -0.33 1.79 -20.57
C ASP A 171 -1.59 2.52 -20.11
N GLU A 172 -2.73 1.81 -20.03
CA GLU A 172 -3.97 2.35 -19.47
C GLU A 172 -3.80 2.85 -18.02
N LYS A 173 -2.99 2.14 -17.22
CA LYS A 173 -2.67 2.55 -15.85
C LYS A 173 -1.84 3.82 -15.78
N ILE A 174 -0.90 4.05 -16.72
CA ILE A 174 -0.17 5.33 -16.79
C ILE A 174 -1.17 6.49 -16.97
N ILE A 175 -2.11 6.35 -17.90
CA ILE A 175 -3.12 7.37 -18.18
C ILE A 175 -3.99 7.60 -16.93
N HIS A 176 -4.40 6.52 -16.25
CA HIS A 176 -5.17 6.61 -15.01
C HIS A 176 -4.41 7.39 -13.93
N TYR A 177 -3.14 7.06 -13.69
CA TYR A 177 -2.32 7.74 -12.68
C TYR A 177 -2.12 9.22 -12.98
N HIS A 178 -1.89 9.60 -14.24
CA HIS A 178 -1.77 11.00 -14.61
C HIS A 178 -3.09 11.79 -14.41
N LYS A 179 -4.25 11.13 -14.61
CA LYS A 179 -5.57 11.75 -14.39
C LYS A 179 -5.96 11.86 -12.92
N VAL A 180 -5.58 10.89 -12.09
CA VAL A 180 -5.97 10.84 -10.66
C VAL A 180 -4.99 11.61 -9.79
N ILE A 181 -3.68 11.40 -9.96
CA ILE A 181 -2.67 11.97 -9.06
C ILE A 181 -2.59 13.50 -9.23
N LYS A 182 -2.70 14.02 -10.45
CA LYS A 182 -2.50 15.45 -10.71
C LYS A 182 -3.53 16.35 -9.98
N PRO A 183 -4.85 16.08 -10.03
CA PRO A 183 -5.84 16.87 -9.28
C PRO A 183 -5.70 16.77 -7.76
N ASP A 184 -5.32 15.60 -7.23
CA ASP A 184 -5.15 15.40 -5.78
C ASP A 184 -4.02 16.25 -5.21
N ILE A 185 -2.99 16.50 -6.01
CA ILE A 185 -1.88 17.40 -5.68
C ILE A 185 -2.31 18.87 -5.71
N GLU A 186 -3.05 19.26 -6.74
CA GLU A 186 -3.52 20.64 -6.90
C GLU A 186 -4.50 21.05 -5.77
N THR A 187 -5.21 20.08 -5.19
CA THR A 187 -6.24 20.34 -4.18
C THR A 187 -5.78 20.16 -2.72
N TYR A 188 -4.60 19.57 -2.48
CA TYR A 188 -3.97 19.38 -1.15
C TYR A 188 -4.86 18.76 -0.07
N ARG A 189 -5.95 18.07 -0.45
CA ARG A 189 -6.95 17.64 0.54
C ARG A 189 -6.48 16.49 1.42
N ASP A 190 -5.59 15.63 0.92
CA ASP A 190 -5.02 14.52 1.69
C ASP A 190 -3.62 14.11 1.16
N PHE A 191 -2.57 14.66 1.78
CA PHE A 191 -1.17 14.32 1.44
C PHE A 191 -0.87 12.83 1.62
N LYS A 192 -1.46 12.17 2.64
CA LYS A 192 -1.20 10.76 2.93
C LYS A 192 -1.77 9.89 1.81
N GLN A 193 -3.01 10.15 1.41
CA GLN A 193 -3.65 9.45 0.30
C GLN A 193 -2.87 9.65 -1.02
N ALA A 194 -2.41 10.87 -1.30
CA ALA A 194 -1.62 11.14 -2.51
C ALA A 194 -0.28 10.37 -2.50
N ILE A 195 0.40 10.30 -1.35
CA ILE A 195 1.63 9.50 -1.20
C ILE A 195 1.35 8.00 -1.39
N GLU A 196 0.26 7.48 -0.85
CA GLU A 196 -0.13 6.06 -1.03
C GLU A 196 -0.38 5.74 -2.51
N ILE A 197 -1.15 6.58 -3.22
CA ILE A 197 -1.43 6.41 -4.65
C ILE A 197 -0.13 6.48 -5.47
N THR A 198 0.75 7.44 -5.18
CA THR A 198 2.01 7.58 -5.93
C THR A 198 2.99 6.45 -5.67
N ASN A 199 3.09 5.96 -4.43
CA ASN A 199 3.90 4.78 -4.11
C ASN A 199 3.37 3.53 -4.82
N LYS A 200 2.05 3.34 -4.84
CA LYS A 200 1.42 2.26 -5.63
C LYS A 200 1.78 2.40 -7.10
N ALA A 201 1.58 3.56 -7.70
CA ALA A 201 1.89 3.82 -9.11
C ALA A 201 3.36 3.54 -9.44
N LYS A 202 4.31 3.95 -8.58
CA LYS A 202 5.74 3.63 -8.72
C LYS A 202 6.00 2.11 -8.73
N GLY A 203 5.41 1.39 -7.77
CA GLY A 203 5.54 -0.06 -7.69
C GLY A 203 5.01 -0.75 -8.96
N GLU A 204 3.86 -0.31 -9.45
CA GLU A 204 3.28 -0.85 -10.69
C GLU A 204 4.14 -0.57 -11.93
N MET A 205 4.79 0.60 -12.01
CA MET A 205 5.72 0.90 -13.11
C MET A 205 7.00 0.05 -13.04
N ILE A 206 7.49 -0.29 -11.84
CA ILE A 206 8.60 -1.25 -11.69
C ILE A 206 8.20 -2.61 -12.26
N TYR A 207 6.99 -3.07 -11.95
CA TYR A 207 6.47 -4.31 -12.53
C TYR A 207 6.29 -4.22 -14.05
N ALA A 208 5.82 -3.08 -14.59
CA ALA A 208 5.70 -2.87 -16.03
C ALA A 208 7.05 -2.98 -16.75
N ILE A 209 8.10 -2.37 -16.18
CA ILE A 209 9.47 -2.46 -16.71
C ILE A 209 9.97 -3.91 -16.63
N SER A 210 9.76 -4.60 -15.50
CA SER A 210 10.15 -6.01 -15.33
C SER A 210 9.46 -6.92 -16.35
N PHE A 211 8.14 -6.79 -16.49
CA PHE A 211 7.33 -7.52 -17.45
C PHE A 211 7.83 -7.33 -18.89
N THR A 212 8.03 -6.06 -19.28
CA THR A 212 8.47 -5.71 -20.64
C THR A 212 9.84 -6.33 -20.95
N ARG A 213 10.77 -6.33 -19.99
CA ARG A 213 12.08 -6.99 -20.12
C ARG A 213 11.96 -8.51 -20.23
N LEU A 214 11.09 -9.12 -19.43
CA LEU A 214 10.91 -10.56 -19.38
C LEU A 214 10.31 -11.11 -20.69
N PHE A 215 9.41 -10.35 -21.31
CA PHE A 215 8.70 -10.75 -22.53
C PHE A 215 9.13 -9.96 -23.78
N LYS A 216 10.37 -9.43 -23.82
CA LYS A 216 10.87 -8.58 -24.91
C LYS A 216 10.66 -9.17 -26.32
N GLU A 217 10.71 -10.49 -26.46
CA GLU A 217 10.57 -11.20 -27.74
C GLU A 217 9.12 -11.25 -28.25
N TYR A 218 8.15 -10.93 -27.39
CA TYR A 218 6.72 -10.96 -27.68
C TYR A 218 6.11 -9.55 -27.73
N ILE A 219 6.92 -8.50 -27.63
CA ILE A 219 6.45 -7.11 -27.55
C ILE A 219 6.99 -6.33 -28.75
N ASN A 220 6.07 -5.96 -29.65
CA ASN A 220 6.36 -4.99 -30.70
C ASN A 220 6.69 -3.62 -30.08
N GLY A 221 7.80 -3.01 -30.49
CA GLY A 221 8.21 -1.72 -29.95
C GLY A 221 8.71 -1.80 -28.50
N PHE A 222 9.33 -2.92 -28.11
CA PHE A 222 9.94 -3.12 -26.78
C PHE A 222 10.69 -1.89 -26.23
N GLU A 223 11.60 -1.29 -27.01
CA GLU A 223 12.38 -0.12 -26.58
C GLU A 223 11.49 1.10 -26.28
N LEU A 224 10.42 1.29 -27.06
CA LEU A 224 9.45 2.35 -26.82
C LEU A 224 8.71 2.12 -25.50
N TYR A 225 8.21 0.91 -25.25
CA TYR A 225 7.51 0.58 -24.00
C TYR A 225 8.43 0.72 -22.77
N ILE A 226 9.68 0.26 -22.86
CA ILE A 226 10.67 0.47 -21.79
C ILE A 226 10.87 1.95 -21.49
N SER A 227 11.02 2.78 -22.54
CA SER A 227 11.15 4.22 -22.40
C SER A 227 9.91 4.84 -21.75
N VAL A 228 8.70 4.49 -22.23
CA VAL A 228 7.42 4.98 -21.69
C VAL A 228 7.26 4.64 -20.21
N PHE A 229 7.46 3.38 -19.81
CA PHE A 229 7.32 2.98 -18.42
C PHE A 229 8.41 3.58 -17.52
N SER A 230 9.64 3.73 -18.03
CA SER A 230 10.74 4.37 -17.29
C SER A 230 10.48 5.86 -17.08
N ASN A 231 10.03 6.57 -18.12
CA ASN A 231 9.69 7.99 -18.04
C ASN A 231 8.50 8.21 -17.11
N SER A 232 7.48 7.34 -17.16
CA SER A 232 6.35 7.37 -16.23
C SER A 232 6.81 7.19 -14.78
N PHE A 233 7.68 6.22 -14.50
CA PHE A 233 8.26 6.01 -13.17
C PHE A 233 9.03 7.24 -12.66
N GLN A 234 9.85 7.87 -13.52
CA GLN A 234 10.59 9.08 -13.18
C GLN A 234 9.67 10.28 -12.95
N SER A 235 8.64 10.44 -13.79
CA SER A 235 7.61 11.48 -13.67
C SER A 235 6.90 11.37 -12.32
N ILE A 236 6.40 10.18 -11.98
CA ILE A 236 5.72 9.93 -10.69
C ILE A 236 6.69 10.15 -9.52
N THR A 237 7.95 9.75 -9.63
CA THR A 237 8.95 9.96 -8.57
C THR A 237 9.22 11.44 -8.32
N THR A 238 9.44 12.21 -9.38
CA THR A 238 9.62 13.67 -9.31
C THR A 238 8.39 14.34 -8.69
N LEU A 239 7.20 13.84 -9.05
CA LEU A 239 5.94 14.33 -8.52
C LEU A 239 5.81 14.07 -7.02
N THR A 240 6.12 12.85 -6.55
CA THR A 240 6.18 12.49 -5.13
C THR A 240 7.16 13.37 -4.35
N GLU A 241 8.34 13.65 -4.90
CA GLU A 241 9.33 14.53 -4.26
C GLU A 241 8.83 15.97 -4.18
N THR A 242 8.21 16.47 -5.24
CA THR A 242 7.59 17.81 -5.28
C THR A 242 6.50 17.93 -4.21
N MET A 243 5.61 16.95 -4.12
CA MET A 243 4.57 16.90 -3.07
C MET A 243 5.18 16.93 -1.67
N LYS A 244 6.20 16.09 -1.41
CA LYS A 244 6.88 16.05 -0.12
C LYS A 244 7.48 17.40 0.23
N SER A 245 8.16 18.04 -0.72
CA SER A 245 8.76 19.35 -0.53
C SER A 245 7.72 20.43 -0.19
N ILE A 246 6.62 20.49 -0.93
CA ILE A 246 5.54 21.46 -0.67
C ILE A 246 4.93 21.21 0.71
N TYR A 247 4.62 19.96 1.03
CA TYR A 247 4.09 19.59 2.34
C TYR A 247 5.02 19.99 3.49
N THR A 248 6.32 19.68 3.38
CA THR A 248 7.31 20.06 4.40
C THR A 248 7.46 21.56 4.55
N ASN A 249 7.40 22.31 3.45
CA ASN A 249 7.48 23.78 3.48
C ASN A 249 6.25 24.37 4.20
N ASN A 250 5.04 23.93 3.84
CA ASN A 250 3.80 24.38 4.48
C ASN A 250 3.78 24.04 5.98
N LEU A 251 4.25 22.84 6.35
CA LEU A 251 4.35 22.45 7.75
C LEU A 251 5.37 23.30 8.51
N SER A 252 6.48 23.64 7.88
CA SER A 252 7.50 24.53 8.44
C SER A 252 6.95 25.95 8.67
N GLU A 253 6.23 26.50 7.69
CA GLU A 253 5.56 27.82 7.81
C GLU A 253 4.54 27.83 8.95
N TYR A 254 3.67 26.82 9.01
CA TYR A 254 2.71 26.67 10.11
C TYR A 254 3.39 26.58 11.47
N THR A 255 4.48 25.81 11.57
CA THR A 255 5.25 25.67 12.81
C THR A 255 5.90 26.98 13.21
N HIS A 256 6.41 27.74 12.24
CA HIS A 256 6.99 29.06 12.48
C HIS A 256 5.92 30.06 12.98
N ASP A 257 4.74 30.07 12.36
CA ASP A 257 3.63 30.93 12.78
C ASP A 257 3.10 30.57 14.17
N MET A 258 2.96 29.28 14.47
CA MET A 258 2.60 28.80 15.80
C MET A 258 3.66 29.18 16.85
N THR A 259 4.94 29.03 16.51
CA THR A 259 6.07 29.45 17.37
C THR A 259 6.03 30.95 17.65
N ARG A 260 5.73 31.76 16.63
CA ARG A 260 5.55 33.21 16.77
C ARG A 260 4.37 33.54 17.67
N ALA A 261 3.21 32.91 17.46
CA ALA A 261 2.02 33.12 18.28
C ALA A 261 2.27 32.74 19.76
N LEU A 262 2.91 31.59 20.00
CA LEU A 262 3.31 31.15 21.33
C LEU A 262 4.30 32.14 21.97
N SER A 263 5.26 32.66 21.22
CA SER A 263 6.22 33.66 21.73
C SER A 263 5.51 34.95 22.16
N VAL A 264 4.53 35.43 21.38
CA VAL A 264 3.71 36.60 21.71
C VAL A 264 2.86 36.32 22.96
N LEU A 265 2.23 35.15 23.05
CA LEU A 265 1.45 34.74 24.22
C LEU A 265 2.32 34.69 25.48
N THR A 266 3.52 34.10 25.40
CA THR A 266 4.47 34.05 26.52
C THR A 266 4.87 35.45 26.97
N LEU A 267 5.13 36.37 26.03
CA LEU A 267 5.42 37.77 26.37
C LEU A 267 4.23 38.45 27.07
N ALA A 268 3.00 38.22 26.60
CA ALA A 268 1.80 38.76 27.24
C ALA A 268 1.61 38.22 28.67
N ILE A 269 1.84 36.92 28.88
CA ILE A 269 1.78 36.30 30.22
C ILE A 269 2.83 36.93 31.14
N VAL A 270 4.07 37.09 30.68
CA VAL A 270 5.14 37.75 31.43
C VAL A 270 4.72 39.18 31.84
N VAL A 271 4.20 39.97 30.89
CA VAL A 271 3.78 41.35 31.17
C VAL A 271 2.63 41.38 32.18
N LEU A 272 1.66 40.47 32.09
CA LEU A 272 0.52 40.40 33.01
C LEU A 272 0.89 39.89 34.41
N THR A 273 1.87 39.00 34.51
CA THR A 273 2.30 38.38 35.77
C THR A 273 3.39 39.17 36.48
N ALA A 274 4.16 40.00 35.76
CA ALA A 274 5.20 40.83 36.33
C ALA A 274 4.70 41.73 37.50
N PRO A 275 3.56 42.45 37.41
CA PRO A 275 3.04 43.26 38.52
C PRO A 275 2.74 42.46 39.78
N ILE A 276 2.12 41.27 39.62
CA ILE A 276 1.77 40.39 40.74
C ILE A 276 3.05 39.85 41.40
N ALA A 277 4.03 39.46 40.59
CA ALA A 277 5.31 39.00 41.08
C ALA A 277 6.11 40.13 41.76
N THR A 278 6.07 41.35 41.22
CA THR A 278 6.72 42.52 41.84
C THR A 278 6.05 42.91 43.15
N ASP A 279 4.73 42.88 43.25
CA ASP A 279 4.01 43.18 44.50
C ASP A 279 4.33 42.15 45.58
N ALA A 280 4.35 40.86 45.24
CA ALA A 280 4.73 39.81 46.16
C ALA A 280 6.20 39.93 46.61
N ALA A 281 7.12 40.20 45.68
CA ALA A 281 8.53 40.41 45.97
C ALA A 281 8.76 41.67 46.83
N TYR A 282 8.05 42.76 46.54
CA TYR A 282 8.09 43.99 47.32
C TYR A 282 7.59 43.75 48.75
N GLY A 283 6.50 43.00 48.92
CA GLY A 283 6.00 42.62 50.25
C GLY A 283 7.03 41.85 51.09
N VAL A 284 7.70 40.86 50.49
CA VAL A 284 8.76 40.08 51.16
C VAL A 284 9.98 40.94 51.45
N LEU A 285 10.43 41.76 50.48
CA LEU A 285 11.60 42.61 50.63
C LEU A 285 11.37 43.69 51.68
N ASN A 286 10.19 44.31 51.71
CA ASN A 286 9.82 45.29 52.73
C ASN A 286 9.82 44.66 54.14
N HIS A 287 9.31 43.42 54.28
CA HIS A 287 9.37 42.67 55.55
C HIS A 287 10.82 42.36 55.98
N ILE A 288 11.73 42.09 55.04
CA ILE A 288 13.15 41.86 55.32
C ILE A 288 13.86 43.18 55.68
N LEU A 289 13.64 44.25 54.92
CA LEU A 289 14.27 45.55 55.13
C LEU A 289 13.85 46.19 56.45
N LEU A 290 12.58 46.09 56.83
CA LEU A 290 12.08 46.47 58.16
C LEU A 290 12.81 45.75 59.31
N ARG A 291 13.31 44.53 59.06
CA ARG A 291 14.05 43.74 60.04
C ARG A 291 15.52 44.16 60.18
N PHE A 292 16.08 44.86 59.19
CA PHE A 292 17.51 45.20 59.12
C PHE A 292 17.80 46.72 59.06
N ASP A 293 16.79 47.58 59.16
CA ASP A 293 16.89 49.04 59.28
C ASP A 293 17.74 49.72 58.17
N LEU A 294 17.64 49.20 56.94
CA LEU A 294 18.37 49.68 55.76
C LEU A 294 17.44 50.51 54.86
N ARG A 295 17.76 51.81 54.65
CA ARG A 295 17.12 52.66 53.62
C ARG A 295 17.83 52.52 52.29
N LEU A 296 17.18 51.92 51.29
CA LEU A 296 17.73 51.81 49.93
C LEU A 296 16.60 51.65 48.88
N ASP A 297 15.89 52.74 48.60
CA ASP A 297 14.80 52.73 47.61
C ASP A 297 15.29 52.37 46.19
N LEU A 298 16.52 52.75 45.80
CA LEU A 298 17.00 52.56 44.42
C LEU A 298 17.60 51.15 44.15
N VAL A 299 18.29 50.55 45.12
CA VAL A 299 18.96 49.24 44.94
C VAL A 299 17.95 48.10 44.93
N SER A 300 16.87 48.24 45.71
CA SER A 300 15.71 47.35 45.71
C SER A 300 15.07 47.24 44.32
N GLU A 301 14.77 48.38 43.69
CA GLU A 301 14.14 48.42 42.37
C GLU A 301 15.04 47.84 41.27
N ILE A 302 16.34 48.12 41.32
CA ILE A 302 17.32 47.57 40.35
C ILE A 302 17.43 46.05 40.46
N ILE A 303 17.46 45.50 41.68
CA ILE A 303 17.55 44.04 41.88
C ILE A 303 16.27 43.35 41.39
N ILE A 304 15.09 43.91 41.68
CA ILE A 304 13.80 43.36 41.23
C ILE A 304 13.71 43.40 39.70
N LEU A 305 14.12 44.49 39.07
CA LEU A 305 14.16 44.60 37.61
C LEU A 305 15.10 43.54 36.99
N PHE A 306 16.27 43.33 37.59
CA PHE A 306 17.26 42.36 37.09
C PHE A 306 16.75 40.91 37.21
N ILE A 307 16.08 40.57 38.31
CA ILE A 307 15.45 39.25 38.49
C ILE A 307 14.34 39.02 37.47
N ASN A 308 13.49 40.01 37.21
CA ASN A 308 12.43 39.91 36.20
C ASN A 308 13.02 39.70 34.79
N ILE A 309 14.08 40.45 34.42
CA ILE A 309 14.76 40.26 33.14
C ILE A 309 15.36 38.85 33.05
N LEU A 310 15.99 38.35 34.12
CA LEU A 310 16.59 37.01 34.14
C LEU A 310 15.53 35.91 33.99
N ILE A 311 14.39 36.04 34.68
CA ILE A 311 13.27 35.10 34.54
C ILE A 311 12.80 35.05 33.09
N VAL A 312 12.57 36.20 32.44
CA VAL A 312 12.15 36.24 31.03
C VAL A 312 13.16 35.55 30.12
N ILE A 313 14.45 35.83 30.29
CA ILE A 313 15.52 35.21 29.49
C ILE A 313 15.53 33.69 29.67
N VAL A 314 15.48 33.21 30.91
CA VAL A 314 15.49 31.77 31.22
C VAL A 314 14.26 31.07 30.65
N THR A 315 13.06 31.66 30.81
CA THR A 315 11.83 31.07 30.25
C THR A 315 11.90 31.01 28.72
N CYS A 316 12.40 32.05 28.05
CA CYS A 316 12.60 32.04 26.60
C CYS A 316 13.59 30.95 26.14
N ILE A 317 14.68 30.71 26.90
CA ILE A 317 15.66 29.66 26.59
C ILE A 317 15.03 28.27 26.75
N ILE A 318 14.30 28.03 27.85
CA ILE A 318 13.63 26.74 28.11
C ILE A 318 12.57 26.47 27.03
N MET A 319 11.77 27.47 26.66
CA MET A 319 10.74 27.31 25.63
C MET A 319 11.36 26.98 24.26
N ARG A 320 12.46 27.65 23.88
CA ARG A 320 13.19 27.33 22.64
C ARG A 320 13.74 25.90 22.65
N ALA A 321 14.28 25.46 23.77
CA ALA A 321 14.81 24.10 23.90
C ALA A 321 13.70 23.04 23.79
N TRP A 322 12.56 23.28 24.46
CA TRP A 322 11.41 22.37 24.43
C TRP A 322 10.78 22.27 23.03
N ILE A 323 10.58 23.40 22.35
CA ILE A 323 10.07 23.41 20.96
C ILE A 323 11.01 22.64 20.03
N ARG A 324 12.33 22.81 20.18
CA ARG A 324 13.32 22.10 19.35
C ARG A 324 13.25 20.59 19.58
N GLU A 325 13.06 20.15 20.82
CA GLU A 325 12.96 18.73 21.16
C GLU A 325 11.66 18.11 20.63
N GLU A 326 10.52 18.79 20.75
CA GLU A 326 9.25 18.31 20.19
C GLU A 326 9.28 18.21 18.66
N ILE A 327 9.87 19.20 17.98
CA ILE A 327 10.08 19.14 16.52
C ILE A 327 10.94 17.92 16.14
N LYS A 328 11.99 17.64 16.92
CA LYS A 328 12.84 16.48 16.69
C LYS A 328 12.07 15.18 16.88
N GLN A 329 11.30 15.04 17.97
CA GLN A 329 10.49 13.85 18.21
C GLN A 329 9.41 13.65 17.14
N LEU A 330 8.77 14.72 16.66
CA LEU A 330 7.83 14.66 15.55
C LEU A 330 8.53 14.20 14.25
N SER A 331 9.72 14.74 13.95
CA SER A 331 10.52 14.33 12.80
C SER A 331 10.88 12.85 12.88
N ASP A 332 11.36 12.39 14.04
CA ASP A 332 11.77 11.00 14.27
C ASP A 332 10.58 10.03 14.16
N ARG A 333 9.38 10.39 14.67
CA ARG A 333 8.15 9.60 14.51
C ARG A 333 7.69 9.51 13.06
N ILE A 334 7.86 10.57 12.28
CA ILE A 334 7.56 10.58 10.85
C ILE A 334 8.53 9.66 10.08
N HIS A 335 9.81 9.64 10.47
CA HIS A 335 10.82 8.80 9.82
C HIS A 335 10.72 7.33 10.23
N SER A 336 10.43 7.02 11.50
CA SER A 336 10.31 5.63 11.99
C SER A 336 9.15 4.86 11.35
N ASN A 337 8.04 5.55 11.06
CA ASN A 337 6.87 4.96 10.39
C ASN A 337 7.07 4.73 8.88
N ASN A 338 8.18 5.19 8.30
CA ASN A 338 8.54 4.96 6.89
C ASN A 338 9.59 3.86 6.71
N SER A 339 10.10 3.28 7.80
CA SER A 339 11.15 2.25 7.81
C SER A 339 10.67 0.85 8.20
N SER A 340 9.37 0.65 8.31
CA SER A 340 8.68 -0.64 8.50
C SER A 340 7.80 -0.93 7.31
#